data_AF-A0A1F5YU26-F1
#
_entry.id   AF-A0A1F5YU26-F1
#
_cell.length_a   1.000
_cell.length_b   1.000
_cell.length_c   1.000
_cell.angle_alpha   90.00
_cell.angle_beta   90.00
_cell.angle_gamma   90.00
#
_symmetry.space_group_name_H-M   'P 1'
#
loop_
_entity.id
_entity.type
_entity.pdbx_description
1 polymer ?
#
loop_
_entity_poly.entity_id
_entity_poly.type
_entity_poly.pdbx_seq_one_letter_code
_entity_poly.pdbx_strand_id
1 'polypeptide(L)'
;MHITDWETHRKKLLKNPKVRKALKENELEFQIAKALIEVRIKKGLTQQDLAKKLKTKQSVISRVENAQTTPTLSFLKRLSQTLQLPLHIRFG
;
A
#
# COMPACT_ATOMS: atom_id res chain seq x y z
N MET A 1 5.18 23.12 21.25
CA MET A 1 5.10 21.66 21.01
C MET A 1 6.18 21.32 19.99
N HIS A 2 7.32 20.75 20.44
CA HIS A 2 8.39 20.36 19.52
C HIS A 2 7.91 19.18 18.67
N ILE A 3 7.43 19.47 17.46
CA ILE A 3 7.28 18.47 16.42
C ILE A 3 8.71 18.10 16.06
N THR A 4 9.26 17.05 16.67
CA THR A 4 10.45 16.41 16.13
C THR A 4 10.16 16.08 14.68
N ASP A 5 10.89 16.73 13.78
CA ASP A 5 10.80 16.54 12.34
C ASP A 5 10.76 15.04 11.98
N TRP A 6 9.74 14.64 11.22
CA TRP A 6 9.52 13.24 10.83
C TRP A 6 10.74 12.67 10.12
N GLU A 7 11.44 13.46 9.31
CA GLU A 7 12.64 13.01 8.64
C GLU A 7 13.76 12.67 9.64
N THR A 8 13.93 13.53 10.64
CA THR A 8 14.90 13.32 11.73
C THR A 8 14.56 12.08 12.56
N HIS A 9 13.28 11.85 12.89
CA HIS A 9 12.85 10.66 13.62
C HIS A 9 13.01 9.38 12.77
N ARG A 10 12.63 9.43 11.49
CA ARG A 10 12.80 8.34 10.53
C ARG A 10 14.26 7.93 10.37
N LYS A 11 15.18 8.90 10.23
CA LYS A 11 16.63 8.63 10.15
C LYS A 11 17.14 7.90 11.40
N LYS A 12 16.64 8.24 12.59
CA LYS A 12 17.00 7.54 13.84
C LYS A 12 16.47 6.10 13.86
N LEU A 13 15.22 5.87 13.44
CA LEU A 13 14.64 4.53 13.36
C LEU A 13 15.37 3.63 12.36
N LEU A 14 15.76 4.17 11.20
CA LEU A 14 16.51 3.43 10.18
C LEU A 14 17.93 3.05 10.61
N LYS A 15 18.50 3.64 11.66
CA LYS A 15 19.78 3.18 12.23
C LYS A 15 19.64 1.85 12.96
N ASN A 16 18.43 1.49 13.40
CA ASN A 16 18.19 0.22 14.08
C ASN A 16 18.14 -0.94 13.04
N PRO A 17 19.05 -1.93 13.12
CA PRO A 17 19.08 -3.06 12.18
C PRO A 17 17.80 -3.89 12.19
N LYS A 18 17.09 -4.00 13.32
CA LYS A 18 15.81 -4.70 13.40
C LYS A 18 14.74 -4.00 12.58
N VAL A 19 14.71 -2.66 12.65
CA VAL A 19 13.78 -1.83 11.86
C VAL A 19 14.10 -1.93 10.37
N ARG A 20 15.38 -1.85 9.98
CA ARG A 20 15.77 -2.02 8.57
C ARG A 20 15.38 -3.40 8.02
N LYS A 21 15.60 -4.46 8.81
CA LYS A 21 15.25 -5.82 8.40
C LYS A 21 13.74 -5.96 8.20
N ALA A 22 12.94 -5.51 9.17
CA ALA A 22 11.48 -5.55 9.08
C ALA A 22 10.94 -4.72 7.91
N LEU A 23 11.55 -3.57 7.60
CA LEU A 23 11.20 -2.78 6.42
C LEU A 23 11.51 -3.53 5.12
N LYS A 24 12.70 -4.13 5.03
CA LYS A 24 13.12 -4.88 3.84
C LYS A 24 12.27 -6.14 3.62
N GLU A 25 11.85 -6.81 4.69
CA GLU A 25 10.98 -7.98 4.64
C GLU A 25 9.58 -7.68 4.08
N ASN A 26 9.07 -6.46 4.30
CA ASN A 26 7.72 -6.05 3.87
C ASN A 26 7.73 -4.98 2.76
N GLU A 27 8.88 -4.77 2.11
CA GLU A 27 9.07 -3.69 1.14
C GLU A 27 8.03 -3.79 0.01
N LEU A 28 7.77 -5.00 -0.49
CA LEU A 28 6.82 -5.22 -1.58
C LEU A 28 5.39 -4.84 -1.18
N GLU A 29 4.96 -5.23 0.01
CA GLU A 29 3.66 -4.92 0.59
C GLU A 29 3.49 -3.41 0.73
N PHE A 30 4.53 -2.69 1.18
CA PHE A 30 4.50 -1.23 1.26
C PHE A 30 4.40 -0.58 -0.11
N GLN A 31 5.13 -1.06 -1.12
CA GLN A 31 5.06 -0.51 -2.47
C GLN A 31 3.66 -0.71 -3.08
N ILE A 32 3.07 -1.89 -2.89
CA ILE A 32 1.71 -2.16 -3.36
C ILE A 32 0.69 -1.30 -2.61
N ALA A 33 0.80 -1.21 -1.29
CA ALA A 33 -0.06 -0.38 -0.45
C ALA A 33 -0.05 1.08 -0.90
N LYS A 34 1.15 1.64 -1.09
CA LYS A 34 1.35 3.01 -1.57
C LYS A 34 0.68 3.24 -2.92
N ALA A 35 0.97 2.38 -3.91
CA ALA A 35 0.38 2.49 -5.24
C ALA A 35 -1.16 2.42 -5.21
N LEU A 36 -1.72 1.54 -4.36
CA LEU A 36 -3.17 1.42 -4.19
C LEU A 36 -3.78 2.69 -3.59
N ILE A 37 -3.20 3.22 -2.52
CA ILE A 37 -3.65 4.44 -1.84
C ILE A 37 -3.63 5.63 -2.81
N GLU A 38 -2.53 5.82 -3.55
CA GLU A 38 -2.37 6.90 -4.52
C GLU A 38 -3.46 6.86 -5.59
N VAL A 39 -3.68 5.69 -6.18
CA VAL A 39 -4.73 5.49 -7.19
C VAL A 39 -6.12 5.73 -6.61
N ARG A 40 -6.38 5.23 -5.40
CA ARG A 40 -7.69 5.39 -4.72
C ARG A 40 -7.99 6.87 -4.48
N ILE A 41 -7.03 7.61 -3.93
CA ILE A 41 -7.16 9.05 -3.65
C ILE A 41 -7.32 9.83 -4.96
N LYS A 42 -6.50 9.53 -5.99
CA LYS A 42 -6.58 10.19 -7.31
C LYS A 42 -7.96 10.02 -7.96
N LYS A 43 -8.65 8.90 -7.70
CA LYS A 43 -10.01 8.64 -8.18
C LYS A 43 -11.11 9.11 -7.23
N GLY A 44 -10.77 9.78 -6.12
CA GLY A 44 -11.74 10.29 -5.14
C GLY A 44 -12.53 9.20 -4.41
N LEU A 45 -11.95 8.00 -4.25
CA LEU A 45 -12.65 6.85 -3.67
C LEU A 45 -12.34 6.69 -2.18
N THR A 46 -13.36 6.37 -1.37
CA THR A 46 -13.10 5.82 -0.02
C THR A 46 -12.68 4.34 -0.12
N GLN A 47 -12.13 3.78 0.96
CA GLN A 47 -11.84 2.34 1.02
C GLN A 47 -13.11 1.50 0.82
N GLN A 48 -14.25 1.98 1.33
CA GLN A 48 -15.55 1.34 1.16
C GLN A 48 -16.00 1.37 -0.31
N ASP A 49 -15.81 2.48 -1.02
CA ASP A 49 -16.18 2.60 -2.43
C ASP A 49 -15.35 1.68 -3.32
N LEU A 50 -14.04 1.63 -3.06
CA LEU A 50 -13.16 0.71 -3.76
C LEU A 50 -13.55 -0.75 -3.49
N ALA A 51 -13.87 -1.09 -2.23
CA ALA A 51 -14.32 -2.42 -1.87
C ALA A 51 -15.60 -2.82 -2.61
N LYS A 52 -16.59 -1.91 -2.69
CA LYS A 52 -17.84 -2.11 -3.45
C LYS A 52 -17.55 -2.37 -4.93
N LYS A 53 -16.72 -1.53 -5.57
CA LYS A 53 -16.34 -1.67 -6.98
C LYS A 53 -15.63 -3.00 -7.26
N LEU A 54 -14.77 -3.43 -6.33
CA LEU A 54 -14.06 -4.71 -6.43
C LEU A 54 -14.90 -5.90 -6.02
N LYS A 55 -16.10 -5.74 -5.46
CA LYS A 55 -16.87 -6.84 -4.86
C LYS A 55 -16.08 -7.57 -3.77
N THR A 56 -15.52 -6.81 -2.82
CA THR A 56 -14.82 -7.34 -1.64
C THR A 56 -15.22 -6.57 -0.38
N LYS A 57 -14.66 -6.93 0.77
CA LYS A 57 -14.91 -6.26 2.05
C LYS A 57 -13.95 -5.08 2.22
N GLN A 58 -14.39 -4.00 2.86
CA GLN A 58 -13.51 -2.86 3.16
C GLN A 58 -12.32 -3.26 4.04
N SER A 59 -12.49 -4.23 4.93
CA SER A 59 -11.39 -4.78 5.73
C SER A 59 -10.30 -5.43 4.88
N VAL A 60 -10.61 -5.96 3.69
CA VAL A 60 -9.61 -6.45 2.74
C VAL A 60 -8.79 -5.28 2.18
N ILE A 61 -9.47 -4.21 1.74
CA ILE A 61 -8.79 -3.00 1.25
C ILE A 61 -7.91 -2.40 2.33
N SER A 62 -8.43 -2.28 3.56
CA SER A 62 -7.67 -1.77 4.70
C SER A 62 -6.41 -2.60 4.98
N ARG A 63 -6.50 -3.94 4.99
CA ARG A 63 -5.31 -4.79 5.20
C ARG A 63 -4.25 -4.61 4.12
N VAL A 64 -4.66 -4.44 2.85
CA VAL A 64 -3.72 -4.17 1.76
C VAL A 64 -3.10 -2.78 1.90
N GLU A 65 -3.90 -1.75 2.17
CA GLU A 65 -3.40 -0.36 2.34
C GLU A 65 -2.50 -0.20 3.58
N ASN A 66 -2.66 -1.06 4.59
CA ASN A 66 -1.80 -1.10 5.78
C ASN A 66 -0.61 -2.07 5.65
N ALA A 67 -0.35 -2.61 4.45
CA ALA A 67 0.74 -3.57 4.20
C ALA A 67 0.70 -4.82 5.12
N GLN A 68 -0.49 -5.21 5.61
CA GLN A 68 -0.67 -6.37 6.48
C GLN A 68 -0.79 -7.69 5.71
N THR A 69 -0.91 -7.63 4.39
CA THR A 69 -1.02 -8.79 3.51
C THR A 69 -0.53 -8.44 2.11
N THR A 70 0.15 -9.39 1.48
CA THR A 70 0.47 -9.33 0.06
C THR A 70 -0.79 -9.71 -0.74
N PRO A 71 -1.38 -8.79 -1.53
CA PRO A 71 -2.51 -9.15 -2.37
C PRO A 71 -2.08 -10.12 -3.46
N THR A 72 -2.99 -11.03 -3.81
CA THR A 72 -2.74 -11.99 -4.89
C THR A 72 -2.68 -11.30 -6.26
N LEU A 73 -2.01 -11.92 -7.23
CA LEU A 73 -2.06 -11.47 -8.63
C LEU A 73 -3.49 -11.38 -9.17
N SER A 74 -4.40 -12.27 -8.73
CA SER A 74 -5.82 -12.22 -9.12
C SER A 74 -6.53 -10.98 -8.57
N PHE A 75 -6.18 -10.53 -7.36
CA PHE A 75 -6.67 -9.26 -6.81
C PHE A 75 -6.16 -8.08 -7.64
N LEU A 76 -4.85 -8.05 -7.95
CA LEU A 76 -4.24 -6.97 -8.73
C LEU A 76 -4.81 -6.88 -10.16
N LYS A 77 -5.09 -8.03 -10.81
CA LYS A 77 -5.78 -8.06 -12.11
C LYS A 77 -7.19 -7.48 -12.03
N ARG A 78 -7.98 -7.88 -11.02
CA ARG A 78 -9.32 -7.31 -10.79
C ARG A 78 -9.26 -5.81 -10.54
N LEU A 79 -8.31 -5.35 -9.74
CA LEU A 79 -8.08 -3.94 -9.47
C LEU A 79 -7.81 -3.16 -10.77
N SER A 80 -6.87 -3.64 -11.57
CA SER A 80 -6.52 -3.08 -12.89
C SER A 80 -7.75 -2.96 -13.80
N GLN A 81 -8.56 -4.01 -13.91
CA GLN A 81 -9.78 -4.03 -14.73
C GLN A 81 -10.85 -3.07 -14.18
N THR A 82 -11.14 -3.11 -12.89
CA THR A 82 -12.15 -2.27 -12.24
C THR A 82 -11.81 -0.78 -12.31
N LEU A 83 -10.53 -0.44 -12.25
CA LEU A 83 -10.07 0.95 -12.26
C LEU A 83 -9.66 1.45 -13.65
N GLN A 84 -9.68 0.56 -14.66
CA GLN A 84 -9.23 0.83 -16.04
C GLN A 84 -7.79 1.37 -16.06
N LEU A 85 -6.91 0.71 -15.31
CA LEU A 85 -5.50 1.08 -15.21
C LEU A 85 -4.64 -0.12 -15.60
N PRO A 86 -3.64 0.05 -16.48
CA PRO A 86 -2.76 -1.05 -16.84
C PRO A 86 -1.91 -1.48 -15.63
N LEU A 87 -1.82 -2.79 -15.40
CA LEU A 87 -0.90 -3.38 -14.43
C LEU A 87 0.49 -3.55 -15.09
N HIS A 88 1.48 -2.82 -14.61
CA HIS A 88 2.87 -2.97 -15.05
C HIS A 88 3.68 -3.70 -13.97
N ILE A 89 4.36 -4.77 -14.37
CA ILE A 89 5.35 -5.48 -13.55
C ILE A 89 6.70 -5.27 -14.21
N ARG A 90 7.68 -4.77 -13.45
CA ARG A 90 9.05 -4.56 -13.90
C ARG A 90 9.98 -5.21 -12.90
N PHE A 91 10.92 -5.99 -13.41
CA PHE A 91 12.07 -6.43 -12.64
C PHE A 91 13.18 -5.41 -12.85
N GLY A 92 13.88 -5.06 -11.78
CA GLY A 92 15.08 -4.21 -11.81
C GLY A 92 16.31 -5.07 -11.61
#